data_AF-A0AAV3QN67-F1
#
_entry.id   AF-A0AAV3QN67-F1
#
_cell.length_a   1.000
_cell.length_b   1.000
_cell.length_c   1.000
_cell.angle_alpha   90.00
_cell.angle_beta   90.00
_cell.angle_gamma   90.00
#
_symmetry.space_group_name_H-M   'P 1'
#
loop_
_entity.id
_entity.type
_entity.pdbx_description
1 polymer ?
#
loop_
_entity_poly.entity_id
_entity_poly.type
_entity_poly.pdbx_seq_one_letter_code
_entity_poly.pdbx_strand_id
1 'polypeptide(L)'
;MKYIIVEEGKDYVLSRVGILWRKYKCSVKAHHFSAFDNDVDRLNHALDTIPENHFMDLIEYWNLDVVQEESKKKAESSAMQMDRHTMGPMSFVRKQYEMVN
;
A
#
# COMPACT_ATOMS: atom_id res chain seq x y z
N MET A 1 11.00 25.58 2.28
CA MET A 1 10.58 25.67 0.86
C MET A 1 9.10 25.32 0.81
N LYS A 2 8.23 26.25 0.39
CA LYS A 2 6.77 26.03 0.32
C LYS A 2 6.40 25.75 -1.13
N TYR A 3 5.89 24.56 -1.43
CA TYR A 3 5.44 24.21 -2.76
C TYR A 3 4.05 24.83 -3.01
N ILE A 4 3.95 25.70 -4.00
CA ILE A 4 2.67 26.22 -4.47
C ILE A 4 2.16 25.24 -5.52
N ILE A 5 1.07 24.55 -5.20
CA ILE A 5 0.40 23.65 -6.15
C ILE A 5 -0.61 24.50 -6.92
N VAL A 6 -0.43 24.59 -8.24
CA VAL A 6 -1.43 25.19 -9.14
C VAL A 6 -2.70 24.33 -9.12
N GLU A 7 -3.87 24.97 -9.11
CA GLU A 7 -5.15 24.28 -8.92
C GLU A 7 -5.40 23.24 -10.04
N GLU A 8 -4.96 23.50 -11.26
CA GLU A 8 -5.06 22.58 -12.40
C GLU A 8 -4.27 21.27 -12.18
N GLY A 9 -3.22 21.31 -11.35
CA GLY A 9 -2.37 20.15 -11.05
C GLY A 9 -2.70 19.45 -9.72
N LYS A 10 -3.63 20.00 -8.93
CA LYS A 10 -3.87 19.58 -7.54
C LYS A 10 -4.35 18.15 -7.43
N ASP A 11 -5.33 17.78 -8.24
CA ASP A 11 -5.87 16.41 -8.25
C ASP A 11 -4.80 15.39 -8.63
N TYR A 12 -3.98 15.73 -9.63
CA TYR A 12 -2.87 14.88 -10.03
C TYR A 12 -1.87 14.72 -8.89
N VAL A 13 -1.44 15.82 -8.25
CA VAL A 13 -0.49 15.76 -7.13
C VAL A 13 -1.07 14.96 -5.96
N LEU A 14 -2.30 15.22 -5.54
CA LEU A 14 -2.96 14.51 -4.45
C LEU A 14 -3.11 13.02 -4.74
N SER A 15 -3.45 12.65 -5.98
CA SER A 15 -3.53 11.23 -6.37
C SER A 15 -2.17 10.54 -6.27
N ARG A 16 -1.09 11.19 -6.71
CA ARG A 16 0.27 10.65 -6.66
C ARG A 16 0.78 10.53 -5.24
N VAL A 17 0.56 11.56 -4.42
CA VAL A 17 0.88 11.53 -2.98
C VAL A 17 0.10 10.40 -2.30
N GLY A 18 -1.18 10.24 -2.60
CA GLY A 18 -2.00 9.15 -2.06
C GLY A 18 -1.47 7.77 -2.43
N ILE A 19 -1.02 7.56 -3.67
CA ILE A 19 -0.41 6.30 -4.11
C ILE A 19 0.92 6.05 -3.37
N LEU A 20 1.78 7.06 -3.28
CA LEU A 20 3.06 6.95 -2.58
C LEU A 20 2.83 6.64 -1.09
N TRP A 21 1.89 7.34 -0.45
CA TRP A 21 1.51 7.11 0.93
C TRP A 21 0.96 5.70 1.15
N ARG A 22 0.11 5.20 0.25
CA ARG A 22 -0.40 3.83 0.31
C ARG A 22 0.73 2.81 0.24
N LYS A 23 1.66 2.97 -0.70
CA LYS A 23 2.84 2.07 -0.84
C LYS A 23 3.71 2.10 0.41
N TYR A 24 3.99 3.30 0.92
CA TYR A 24 4.77 3.50 2.13
C TYR A 24 4.11 2.82 3.33
N LYS A 25 2.83 3.11 3.60
CA LYS A 25 2.08 2.45 4.69
C LYS A 25 2.06 0.94 4.58
N CYS A 26 1.92 0.39 3.37
CA CYS A 26 1.99 -1.06 3.17
C CYS A 26 3.35 -1.64 3.60
N SER A 27 4.45 -0.97 3.25
CA SER A 27 5.80 -1.39 3.66
C SER A 27 5.99 -1.27 5.17
N VAL A 28 5.57 -0.14 5.77
CA VAL A 28 5.64 0.07 7.23
C VAL A 28 4.85 -1.01 7.97
N LYS A 29 3.62 -1.29 7.54
CA LYS A 29 2.79 -2.35 8.16
C LYS A 29 3.49 -3.70 8.11
N ALA A 30 4.08 -4.07 6.97
CA ALA A 30 4.75 -5.36 6.82
C ALA A 30 5.99 -5.50 7.71
N HIS A 31 6.82 -4.46 7.81
CA HIS A 31 8.10 -4.52 8.54
C HIS A 31 7.98 -4.24 10.04
N HIS A 32 6.98 -3.46 10.47
CA HIS A 32 6.92 -2.97 11.86
C HIS A 32 5.63 -3.33 12.59
N PHE A 33 4.53 -3.62 11.90
CA PHE A 33 3.30 -4.05 12.56
C PHE A 33 3.17 -5.57 12.53
N SER A 34 3.21 -6.17 11.35
CA SER A 34 3.05 -7.62 11.17
C SER A 34 4.27 -8.44 11.58
N ALA A 35 5.43 -7.80 11.80
CA ALA A 35 6.66 -8.48 12.21
C ALA A 35 6.71 -8.79 13.72
N PHE A 36 5.84 -8.15 14.52
CA PHE A 36 5.83 -8.27 15.99
C PHE A 36 4.42 -8.57 16.49
N ASP A 37 4.34 -9.37 17.56
CA ASP A 37 3.07 -9.86 18.09
C ASP A 37 2.35 -8.85 18.99
N ASN A 38 3.09 -7.96 19.65
CA ASN A 38 2.55 -7.00 20.61
C ASN A 38 2.97 -5.55 20.29
N ASP A 39 2.15 -4.59 20.72
CA ASP A 39 2.36 -3.17 20.41
C ASP A 39 3.61 -2.58 21.08
N VAL A 40 4.02 -3.11 22.23
CA VAL A 40 5.22 -2.66 22.94
C VAL A 40 6.47 -2.90 22.07
N ASP A 41 6.60 -4.10 21.51
CA ASP A 41 7.70 -4.43 20.60
C ASP A 41 7.63 -3.65 19.29
N ARG A 42 6.42 -3.39 18.77
CA ARG A 42 6.23 -2.55 17.58
C ARG A 42 6.77 -1.13 17.82
N LEU A 43 6.42 -0.52 18.95
CA LEU A 43 6.87 0.83 19.31
C LEU A 43 8.38 0.90 19.57
N ASN A 44 8.96 -0.12 20.21
CA ASN A 44 10.42 -0.19 20.40
C ASN A 44 11.20 -0.29 19.08
N HIS A 45 10.56 -0.78 18.01
CA HIS A 45 11.14 -0.89 16.67
C HIS A 45 10.51 0.11 15.69
N ALA A 46 10.00 1.25 16.19
CA ALA A 46 9.48 2.31 15.35
C ALA A 46 10.56 2.88 14.41
N LEU A 47 10.14 3.33 13.23
CA LEU A 47 11.03 3.94 12.24
C LEU A 47 11.43 5.36 12.65
N ASP A 48 12.72 5.70 12.57
CA ASP A 48 13.22 7.08 12.71
C ASP A 48 12.59 8.07 11.71
N THR A 49 12.05 7.54 10.60
CA THR A 49 11.42 8.34 9.53
C THR A 49 9.99 8.79 9.85
N ILE A 50 9.33 8.20 10.86
CA ILE A 50 7.98 8.57 11.29
C ILE A 50 8.05 9.02 12.75
N PRO A 51 7.50 10.20 13.10
CA PRO A 51 7.31 10.56 14.49
C PRO A 51 6.53 9.50 15.26
N GLU A 52 6.97 9.17 16.48
CA GLU A 52 6.41 8.08 17.29
C GLU A 52 4.89 8.19 17.47
N ASN A 53 4.37 9.40 17.72
CA ASN A 53 2.94 9.67 17.84
C ASN A 53 2.16 9.27 16.58
N HIS A 54 2.66 9.57 15.39
CA HIS A 54 2.02 9.17 14.14
C HIS A 54 2.10 7.67 13.90
N PHE A 55 3.14 7.02 14.40
CA PHE A 55 3.24 5.57 14.34
C PHE A 55 2.27 4.90 15.32
N MET A 56 2.08 5.45 16.52
CA MET A 56 1.04 5.03 17.46
C MET A 56 -0.36 5.12 16.83
N ASP A 57 -0.69 6.23 16.17
CA ASP A 57 -1.97 6.40 15.47
C ASP A 57 -2.20 5.28 14.42
N LEU A 58 -1.13 4.86 13.73
CA LEU A 58 -1.19 3.78 12.74
C LEU A 58 -1.40 2.41 13.39
N ILE A 59 -0.73 2.15 14.52
CA ILE A 59 -0.92 0.90 15.29
C ILE A 59 -2.35 0.81 15.78
N GLU A 60 -2.89 1.88 16.39
CA GLU A 60 -4.27 1.94 16.85
C GLU A 60 -5.24 1.66 15.70
N TYR A 61 -5.06 2.35 14.57
CA TYR A 61 -5.86 2.15 13.37
C TYR A 61 -5.83 0.70 12.85
N TRP A 62 -4.66 0.05 12.83
CA TRP A 62 -4.55 -1.34 12.37
C TRP A 62 -5.06 -2.37 13.37
N ASN A 63 -5.13 -2.00 14.65
CA ASN A 63 -5.70 -2.82 15.70
C ASN A 63 -7.24 -2.75 15.77
N LEU A 64 -7.88 -1.79 15.10
CA LEU A 64 -9.34 -1.75 14.99
C LEU A 64 -9.89 -3.03 14.36
N ASP A 65 -10.88 -3.65 15.02
CA ASP A 65 -11.49 -4.91 14.58
C ASP A 65 -11.98 -4.86 13.13
N VAL A 66 -12.64 -3.75 12.76
CA VAL A 66 -13.14 -3.51 11.40
C VAL A 66 -12.01 -3.56 10.38
N VAL A 67 -10.86 -2.94 10.69
CA VAL A 67 -9.70 -2.90 9.80
C VAL A 67 -9.04 -4.27 9.70
N GLN A 68 -9.01 -5.04 10.78
CA GLN A 68 -8.50 -6.41 10.77
C GLN A 68 -9.41 -7.34 9.95
N GLU A 69 -10.72 -7.22 10.12
CA GLU A 69 -11.71 -8.02 9.39
C GLU A 69 -11.63 -7.74 7.87
N GLU A 70 -11.60 -6.46 7.48
CA GLU A 70 -11.40 -6.06 6.09
C GLU A 70 -10.08 -6.58 5.53
N SER A 71 -9.01 -6.53 6.33
CA SER A 71 -7.70 -7.05 5.92
C SER A 71 -7.74 -8.57 5.66
N LYS A 72 -8.43 -9.34 6.52
CA LYS A 72 -8.60 -10.79 6.36
C LYS A 72 -9.41 -11.12 5.10
N LYS A 73 -10.57 -10.48 4.93
CA LYS A 73 -11.43 -10.63 3.72
C LYS A 73 -10.67 -10.33 2.44
N LYS A 74 -9.86 -9.26 2.44
CA LYS A 74 -9.03 -8.89 1.29
C LYS A 74 -7.94 -9.92 1.00
N ALA A 75 -7.31 -10.48 2.02
CA ALA A 75 -6.30 -11.54 1.86
C ALA A 75 -6.93 -12.81 1.26
N GLU A 76 -8.10 -13.22 1.76
CA GLU A 76 -8.86 -14.37 1.24
C GLU A 76 -9.25 -14.14 -0.22
N SER A 77 -9.83 -12.98 -0.54
CA SER A 77 -10.19 -12.61 -1.91
C SER A 77 -8.98 -12.61 -2.86
N SER A 78 -7.83 -12.09 -2.40
CA SER A 78 -6.59 -12.11 -3.18
C SER A 78 -6.04 -13.52 -3.40
N ALA A 79 -6.21 -14.43 -2.43
CA ALA A 79 -5.78 -15.82 -2.55
C ALA A 79 -6.65 -16.62 -3.52
N MET A 80 -7.95 -16.29 -3.60
CA MET A 80 -8.89 -16.91 -4.54
C MET A 80 -8.82 -16.34 -5.96
N GLN A 81 -8.08 -15.24 -6.16
CA GLN A 81 -7.96 -14.60 -7.48
C GLN A 81 -7.03 -15.42 -8.39
N MET A 82 -7.61 -16.30 -9.21
CA MET A 82 -6.88 -17.19 -10.13
C MET A 82 -6.41 -16.51 -11.42
N ASP A 83 -7.11 -15.46 -11.87
CA ASP A 83 -6.73 -14.69 -13.05
C ASP A 83 -6.04 -13.39 -12.63
N ARG A 84 -4.72 -13.47 -12.47
CA ARG A 84 -3.86 -12.31 -12.33
C ARG A 84 -3.41 -11.90 -13.73
N HIS A 85 -4.17 -11.02 -14.37
CA HIS A 85 -3.82 -10.42 -15.65
C HIS A 85 -2.36 -9.92 -15.61
N THR A 86 -1.45 -10.69 -16.23
CA THR A 86 0.00 -10.42 -16.31
C THR A 86 0.36 -9.79 -17.65
N MET A 87 -0.64 -9.58 -18.50
CA MET A 87 -0.48 -8.85 -19.74
C MET A 87 -0.35 -7.39 -19.34
N GLY A 88 0.88 -6.88 -19.32
CA GLY A 88 1.13 -5.44 -19.28
C GLY A 88 0.51 -4.75 -20.51
N PRO A 89 1.04 -3.62 -20.99
CA PRO A 89 0.51 -2.94 -22.17
C PRO A 89 0.80 -3.70 -23.51
N MET A 90 0.65 -5.02 -23.53
CA MET A 90 0.81 -5.87 -24.72
C MET A 90 -0.57 -6.14 -25.33
N SER A 91 -0.79 -5.64 -26.55
CA SER A 91 -2.00 -5.96 -27.30
C SER A 91 -1.97 -7.41 -27.80
N PHE A 92 -3.14 -8.02 -27.94
CA PHE A 92 -3.29 -9.36 -28.51
C PHE A 92 -2.66 -9.47 -29.92
N VAL A 93 -2.70 -8.38 -30.68
CA VAL A 93 -2.10 -8.27 -32.02
C VAL A 93 -0.59 -8.51 -31.99
N ARG A 94 0.12 -7.91 -31.02
CA ARG A 94 1.57 -8.09 -30.88
C ARG A 94 1.92 -9.53 -30.49
N LYS A 95 1.11 -10.15 -29.64
CA LYS A 95 1.31 -11.53 -29.21
C LYS A 95 1.08 -12.54 -30.34
N GLN A 96 0.16 -12.25 -31.27
CA GLN A 96 -0.03 -13.08 -32.47
C GLN A 96 1.15 -12.98 -33.45
N TYR A 97 1.73 -11.78 -33.63
CA TYR A 97 2.90 -11.59 -34.50
C TYR A 97 4.14 -12.37 -34.02
N GLU A 98 4.35 -12.43 -32.70
CA GLU A 98 5.44 -13.19 -32.06
C GLU A 98 5.21 -14.71 -32.09
N MET A 99 3.98 -15.21 -32.31
CA MET A 99 3.69 -16.65 -32.41
C MET A 99 3.80 -17.20 -33.84
N VAL A 100 3.89 -16.32 -34.84
CA VAL A 100 3.88 -16.67 -36.27
C VAL A 100 5.28 -16.55 -36.90
N ASN A 101 6.25 -15.97 -36.16
CA ASN A 101 7.67 -15.92 -36.53
C ASN A 101 8.52 -16.66 -35.50
#